data_AF-A0A179GYA9-F1
#
_entry.id   AF-A0A179GYA9-F1
#
_cell.length_a   1.000
_cell.length_b   1.000
_cell.length_c   1.000
_cell.angle_alpha   90.00
_cell.angle_beta   90.00
_cell.angle_gamma   90.00
#
_symmetry.space_group_name_H-M   'P 1'
#
loop_
_entity.id
_entity.type
_entity.pdbx_description
1 polymer ?
#
loop_
_entity_poly.entity_id
_entity_poly.type
_entity_poly.pdbx_seq_one_letter_code
_entity_poly.pdbx_strand_id
1 'polypeptide(L)'
;MGRTRRGVRFNHNGQIAGSDGRRSSFSGSEDGSGSPTRTRSKAQAQLEPVQEKQPTPEEEYQKKKANFMTRTFWTFSMLAIFFGALFMGHIYIIAIVTAVQIVSFKEVIAIANVPSRARSIRSTKSLNWYWLATTMYFLYGESVIYYFKHIVLVDKVLLPLATHHRFISFILYVFGFVSFVATLKAGHYKFQFTNFAWTHMALYLIVVQAHFVMNNIFEGMIWFFLPAALVITNDIFAYVCGIAFGRTQLIKLSPKKTVEGFVGAWIMTLLWAMLLVNLMIRSKYFICPVNDLGATIFTGLECDPNPVFVPRTYQLPHFFFLPPNTNMSLTFAPMQIHALVLASFASLIAPFGGFFASGLKRTFKIKDFGDSIPGHGGMTDRMDCQFIMGFFAYMYYHTFIAVHKVTLGSVLETAITSLGPDEQVELVKSMARYLGNQGVVPETFLDCVEKTIVKR
;
A
#
# COMPACT_ATOMS: atom_id res chain seq x y z
N MET A 1 -48.94 15.24 31.84
CA MET A 1 -49.15 16.58 32.44
C MET A 1 -47.98 17.50 32.08
N GLY A 2 -48.18 18.82 32.03
CA GLY A 2 -47.10 19.81 32.08
C GLY A 2 -46.42 20.21 30.76
N ARG A 3 -46.93 21.25 30.09
CA ARG A 3 -46.14 22.11 29.20
C ARG A 3 -45.33 23.10 30.05
N THR A 4 -44.13 23.46 29.60
CA THR A 4 -43.63 24.85 29.75
C THR A 4 -42.67 25.22 28.63
N ARG A 5 -43.11 26.12 27.73
CA ARG A 5 -42.19 26.99 26.97
C ARG A 5 -41.85 28.19 27.85
N ARG A 6 -40.60 28.65 27.81
CA ARG A 6 -40.24 30.08 27.78
C ARG A 6 -38.74 30.20 27.46
N GLY A 7 -38.42 30.93 26.40
CA GLY A 7 -37.06 31.41 26.18
C GLY A 7 -36.93 32.83 26.72
N VAL A 8 -35.72 33.22 27.11
CA VAL A 8 -35.33 34.62 27.32
C VAL A 8 -33.92 34.80 26.75
N ARG A 9 -33.78 35.68 25.75
CA ARG A 9 -32.51 36.35 25.45
C ARG A 9 -32.44 37.58 26.35
N PHE A 10 -31.34 37.82 27.03
CA PHE A 10 -30.86 39.19 27.23
C PHE A 10 -29.34 39.25 27.19
N ASN A 11 -28.86 40.37 26.63
CA ASN A 11 -27.46 40.71 26.42
C ASN A 11 -27.05 41.68 27.53
N HIS A 12 -25.89 41.50 28.16
CA HIS A 12 -25.35 42.50 29.08
C HIS A 12 -23.85 42.68 28.91
N ASN A 13 -23.47 43.85 28.40
CA ASN A 13 -22.20 44.47 28.76
C ASN A 13 -22.23 44.80 30.27
N GLY A 14 -21.11 44.57 30.94
CA GLY A 14 -20.89 44.96 32.33
C GLY A 14 -19.41 44.81 32.69
N GLN A 15 -18.70 45.93 32.78
CA GLN A 15 -17.36 45.97 33.37
C GLN A 15 -17.47 45.69 34.88
N ILE A 16 -16.47 45.01 35.46
CA ILE A 16 -16.01 45.22 36.83
C ILE A 16 -14.56 44.70 36.91
N ALA A 17 -13.72 45.41 37.66
CA ALA A 17 -12.31 45.09 37.86
C ALA A 17 -12.11 44.05 38.99
N GLY A 18 -10.99 43.32 38.94
CA GLY A 18 -10.57 42.40 39.99
C GLY A 18 -9.17 41.87 39.71
N SER A 19 -8.21 42.30 40.53
CA SER A 19 -6.80 41.89 40.47
C SER A 19 -6.58 40.44 40.92
N ASP A 20 -5.65 39.71 40.29
CA ASP A 20 -4.34 39.39 40.90
C ASP A 20 -3.39 38.70 39.88
N GLY A 21 -2.10 38.53 40.20
CA GLY A 21 -1.34 37.37 39.67
C GLY A 21 -0.07 37.54 38.80
N ARG A 22 0.79 38.53 39.06
CA ARG A 22 2.28 38.49 38.89
C ARG A 22 2.97 38.09 37.55
N ARG A 23 3.89 38.99 37.09
CA ARG A 23 5.23 38.75 36.46
C ARG A 23 5.30 37.93 35.15
N SER A 24 6.29 38.06 34.23
CA SER A 24 7.40 39.01 33.96
C SER A 24 8.12 38.52 32.69
N SER A 25 8.80 39.32 31.85
CA SER A 25 8.89 40.77 31.62
C SER A 25 9.86 41.01 30.45
N PHE A 26 9.71 42.08 29.65
CA PHE A 26 10.79 42.57 28.78
C PHE A 26 10.77 44.10 28.66
N SER A 27 11.93 44.71 28.84
CA SER A 27 12.23 46.12 28.53
C SER A 27 12.03 46.40 27.03
N GLY A 28 11.81 47.64 26.57
CA GLY A 28 11.98 48.92 27.24
C GLY A 28 12.98 49.76 26.44
N SER A 29 12.46 50.65 25.60
CA SER A 29 13.23 51.65 24.85
C SER A 29 12.27 52.81 24.54
N GLU A 30 12.37 53.88 25.33
CA GLU A 30 11.73 55.15 25.03
C GLU A 30 12.70 55.99 24.20
N ASP A 31 12.20 56.69 23.19
CA ASP A 31 12.73 57.96 22.72
C ASP A 31 11.55 58.79 22.22
N GLY A 32 11.49 60.06 22.62
CA GLY A 32 10.26 60.83 22.62
C GLY A 32 10.24 62.09 21.74
N SER A 33 9.18 62.87 21.95
CA SER A 33 8.92 64.21 21.41
C SER A 33 8.52 64.32 19.93
N GLY A 34 7.65 65.29 19.61
CA GLY A 34 7.42 65.74 18.23
C GLY A 34 5.99 65.74 17.69
N SER A 35 5.02 66.32 18.41
CA SER A 35 3.77 66.77 17.76
C SER A 35 4.07 67.93 16.79
N PRO A 36 3.50 67.92 15.57
CA PRO A 36 2.72 69.11 15.21
C PRO A 36 1.39 68.78 14.49
N THR A 37 0.39 69.58 14.82
CA THR A 37 -0.97 69.54 14.29
C THR A 37 -1.04 69.93 12.81
N ARG A 38 -1.70 69.15 11.94
CA ARG A 38 -2.37 69.73 10.76
C ARG A 38 -3.47 68.88 10.09
N THR A 39 -4.58 69.57 9.80
CA THR A 39 -5.55 69.37 8.71
C THR A 39 -6.31 68.04 8.54
N ARG A 40 -7.60 68.13 8.88
CA ARG A 40 -8.70 67.20 8.57
C ARG A 40 -9.11 67.31 7.09
N SER A 41 -8.98 66.26 6.29
CA SER A 41 -9.74 66.09 5.03
C SER A 41 -9.94 64.60 4.68
N LYS A 42 -10.95 64.31 3.83
CA LYS A 42 -11.51 62.98 3.52
C LYS A 42 -10.52 62.14 2.67
N ALA A 43 -10.60 60.80 2.56
CA ALA A 43 -11.81 59.97 2.63
C ALA A 43 -11.59 58.56 3.21
N GLN A 44 -12.55 58.07 3.98
CA GLN A 44 -12.74 56.63 4.18
C GLN A 44 -13.35 56.04 2.91
N ALA A 45 -12.57 55.24 2.18
CA ALA A 45 -13.13 54.31 1.22
C ALA A 45 -13.86 53.20 2.00
N GLN A 46 -15.19 53.33 2.12
CA GLN A 46 -16.02 52.23 2.58
C GLN A 46 -16.00 51.14 1.50
N LEU A 47 -15.21 50.09 1.75
CA LEU A 47 -15.38 48.82 1.04
C LEU A 47 -16.78 48.32 1.33
N GLU A 48 -17.63 48.26 0.30
CA GLU A 48 -18.94 47.65 0.41
C GLU A 48 -18.78 46.19 0.89
N PRO A 49 -19.62 45.71 1.82
CA PRO A 49 -19.62 44.30 2.17
C PRO A 49 -20.10 43.52 0.94
N VAL A 50 -19.18 42.79 0.31
CA VAL A 50 -19.52 41.84 -0.76
C VAL A 50 -20.54 40.86 -0.21
N GLN A 51 -21.82 41.06 -0.57
CA GLN A 51 -22.85 40.09 -0.29
C GLN A 51 -22.52 38.83 -1.09
N GLU A 52 -22.06 37.81 -0.38
CA GLU A 52 -21.85 36.47 -0.94
C GLU A 52 -23.21 35.93 -1.37
N LYS A 53 -23.51 36.13 -2.67
CA LYS A 53 -24.81 35.85 -3.26
C LYS A 53 -25.11 34.37 -3.08
N GLN A 54 -26.08 34.04 -2.22
CA GLN A 54 -26.47 32.64 -1.99
C GLN A 54 -26.90 32.04 -3.34
N PRO A 55 -26.35 30.88 -3.72
CA PRO A 55 -26.63 30.30 -5.03
C PRO A 55 -28.12 29.99 -5.13
N THR A 56 -28.71 30.31 -6.28
CA THR A 56 -30.09 29.94 -6.57
C THR A 56 -30.25 28.41 -6.56
N PRO A 57 -31.47 27.88 -6.28
CA PRO A 57 -31.72 26.44 -6.32
C PRO A 57 -31.35 25.80 -7.67
N GLU A 58 -31.47 26.56 -8.76
CA GLU A 58 -31.07 26.14 -10.10
C GLU A 58 -29.54 26.06 -10.24
N GLU A 59 -28.78 27.07 -9.79
CA GLU A 59 -27.31 27.02 -9.76
C GLU A 59 -26.79 25.88 -8.88
N GLU A 60 -27.43 25.62 -7.74
CA GLU A 60 -27.07 24.49 -6.86
C GLU A 60 -27.38 23.14 -7.53
N TYR A 61 -28.51 23.02 -8.23
CA TYR A 61 -28.86 21.84 -9.01
C TYR A 61 -27.87 21.60 -10.17
N GLN A 62 -27.54 22.64 -10.95
CA GLN A 62 -26.56 22.52 -12.04
C GLN A 62 -25.17 22.15 -11.50
N LYS A 63 -24.75 22.71 -10.36
CA LYS A 63 -23.49 22.34 -9.68
C LYS A 63 -23.51 20.89 -9.18
N LYS A 64 -24.63 20.40 -8.64
CA LYS A 64 -24.81 18.98 -8.27
C LYS A 64 -24.77 18.06 -9.49
N LYS A 65 -25.44 18.44 -10.59
CA LYS A 65 -25.46 17.70 -11.86
C LYS A 65 -24.07 17.62 -12.51
N ALA A 66 -23.35 18.74 -12.58
CA ALA A 66 -21.97 18.81 -13.07
C ALA A 66 -21.03 17.94 -12.21
N ASN A 67 -21.11 18.05 -10.88
CA ASN A 67 -20.32 17.20 -9.97
C ASN A 67 -20.64 15.71 -10.13
N PHE A 68 -21.92 15.34 -10.33
CA PHE A 68 -22.32 13.96 -10.61
C PHE A 68 -21.75 13.47 -11.94
N MET A 69 -21.88 14.25 -13.01
CA MET A 69 -21.37 13.90 -14.34
C MET A 69 -19.84 13.73 -14.35
N THR A 70 -19.11 14.69 -13.76
CA THR A 70 -17.64 14.61 -13.61
C THR A 70 -17.23 13.37 -12.82
N ARG A 71 -17.93 13.05 -11.73
CA ARG A 71 -17.67 11.82 -10.97
C ARG A 71 -17.89 10.59 -11.83
N THR A 72 -19.08 10.42 -12.41
CA THR A 72 -19.41 9.25 -13.23
C THR A 72 -18.40 9.04 -14.37
N PHE A 73 -18.00 10.10 -15.07
CA PHE A 73 -16.96 10.04 -16.10
C PHE A 73 -15.63 9.50 -15.53
N TRP A 74 -15.08 10.13 -14.49
CA TRP A 74 -13.81 9.70 -13.90
C TRP A 74 -13.87 8.30 -13.28
N THR A 75 -15.01 7.87 -12.74
CA THR A 75 -15.21 6.49 -12.27
C THR A 75 -15.03 5.50 -13.41
N PHE A 76 -15.71 5.70 -14.56
CA PHE A 76 -15.57 4.82 -15.72
C PHE A 76 -14.17 4.90 -16.35
N SER A 77 -13.56 6.09 -16.43
CA SER A 77 -12.19 6.24 -16.95
C SER A 77 -11.16 5.50 -16.08
N MET A 78 -11.23 5.60 -14.75
CA MET A 78 -10.35 4.84 -13.86
C MET A 78 -10.55 3.32 -14.01
N LEU A 79 -11.81 2.87 -14.11
CA LEU A 79 -12.13 1.46 -14.29
C LEU A 79 -11.56 0.92 -15.60
N ALA A 80 -11.74 1.67 -16.70
CA ALA A 80 -11.24 1.32 -18.02
C ALA A 80 -9.70 1.30 -18.09
N ILE A 81 -9.03 2.27 -17.48
CA ILE A 81 -7.55 2.31 -17.39
C ILE A 81 -7.03 1.10 -16.59
N PHE A 82 -7.65 0.81 -15.44
CA PHE A 82 -7.23 -0.29 -14.58
C PHE A 82 -7.40 -1.66 -15.25
N PHE A 83 -8.60 -1.97 -15.78
CA PHE A 83 -8.83 -3.25 -16.46
C PHE A 83 -8.09 -3.34 -17.80
N GLY A 84 -7.93 -2.23 -18.53
CA GLY A 84 -7.11 -2.17 -19.74
C GLY A 84 -5.66 -2.61 -19.44
N ALA A 85 -5.03 -2.00 -18.43
CA ALA A 85 -3.70 -2.41 -17.99
C ALA A 85 -3.66 -3.85 -17.44
N LEU A 86 -4.69 -4.28 -16.70
CA LEU A 86 -4.80 -5.64 -16.17
C LEU A 86 -4.78 -6.71 -17.26
N PHE A 87 -5.37 -6.42 -18.43
CA PHE A 87 -5.39 -7.31 -19.59
C PHE A 87 -4.16 -7.16 -20.49
N MET A 88 -3.55 -5.97 -20.53
CA MET A 88 -2.39 -5.66 -21.37
C MET A 88 -1.06 -6.19 -20.81
N GLY A 89 -0.99 -6.52 -19.52
CA GLY A 89 0.12 -7.30 -18.94
C GLY A 89 0.68 -6.76 -17.63
N HIS A 90 1.55 -7.56 -17.01
CA HIS A 90 2.21 -7.28 -15.73
C HIS A 90 2.89 -5.90 -15.70
N ILE A 91 3.62 -5.55 -16.76
CA ILE A 91 4.37 -4.28 -16.85
C ILE A 91 3.45 -3.04 -16.75
N TYR A 92 2.25 -3.10 -17.30
CA TYR A 92 1.30 -1.98 -17.27
C TYR A 92 0.70 -1.78 -15.87
N ILE A 93 0.42 -2.88 -15.15
CA ILE A 93 -0.02 -2.82 -13.75
C ILE A 93 1.11 -2.31 -12.84
N ILE A 94 2.36 -2.73 -13.05
CA ILE A 94 3.52 -2.20 -12.32
C ILE A 94 3.70 -0.70 -12.59
N ALA A 95 3.52 -0.25 -13.84
CA ALA A 95 3.53 1.16 -14.20
C ALA A 95 2.40 1.95 -13.52
N ILE A 96 1.19 1.40 -13.41
CA ILE A 96 0.08 2.01 -12.66
C ILE A 96 0.41 2.09 -11.16
N VAL A 97 0.86 1.02 -10.53
CA VAL A 97 1.26 1.02 -9.10
C VAL A 97 2.35 2.06 -8.86
N THR A 98 3.31 2.17 -9.78
CA THR A 98 4.38 3.18 -9.74
C THR A 98 3.84 4.60 -9.90
N ALA A 99 2.89 4.84 -10.80
CA ALA A 99 2.25 6.16 -10.93
C ALA A 99 1.43 6.53 -9.68
N VAL A 100 0.67 5.56 -9.15
CA VAL A 100 -0.13 5.70 -7.92
C VAL A 100 0.74 6.02 -6.72
N GLN A 101 1.89 5.34 -6.53
CA GLN A 101 2.81 5.63 -5.42
C GLN A 101 3.40 7.05 -5.53
N ILE A 102 3.76 7.50 -6.74
CA ILE A 102 4.34 8.83 -6.99
C ILE A 102 3.31 9.93 -6.68
N VAL A 103 2.06 9.74 -7.08
CA VAL A 103 0.97 10.69 -6.80
C VAL A 103 0.64 10.74 -5.31
N SER A 104 0.52 9.59 -4.64
CA SER A 104 0.28 9.53 -3.18
C SER A 104 1.43 10.14 -2.38
N PHE A 105 2.69 9.87 -2.76
CA PHE A 105 3.85 10.50 -2.13
C PHE A 105 3.82 12.03 -2.29
N LYS A 106 3.54 12.53 -3.50
CA LYS A 106 3.38 13.97 -3.76
C LYS A 106 2.32 14.61 -2.86
N GLU A 107 1.17 13.97 -2.67
CA GLU A 107 0.09 14.44 -1.79
C GLU A 107 0.52 14.50 -0.32
N VAL A 108 1.07 13.41 0.22
CA VAL A 108 1.52 13.34 1.62
C VAL A 108 2.64 14.36 1.91
N ILE A 109 3.56 14.56 0.96
CA ILE A 109 4.62 15.58 1.06
C ILE A 109 4.06 17.01 0.96
N ALA A 110 3.00 17.24 0.17
CA ALA A 110 2.38 18.57 0.04
C ALA A 110 1.79 19.06 1.37
N ILE A 111 1.18 18.17 2.16
CA ILE A 111 0.57 18.49 3.46
C ILE A 111 1.62 18.99 4.48
N ALA A 112 2.80 18.36 4.55
CA ALA A 112 3.85 18.78 5.46
C ALA A 112 4.51 20.12 5.07
N ASN A 113 4.46 20.50 3.80
CA ASN A 113 5.09 21.71 3.27
C ASN A 113 4.17 22.95 3.36
N VAL A 114 3.60 23.19 4.56
CA VAL A 114 2.62 24.25 4.86
C VAL A 114 3.07 25.62 4.31
N PRO A 115 2.21 26.38 3.59
CA PRO A 115 2.69 27.47 2.71
C PRO A 115 3.41 28.64 3.40
N SER A 116 3.14 28.91 4.67
CA SER A 116 3.56 30.15 5.36
C SER A 116 5.06 30.29 5.61
N ARG A 117 5.85 29.20 5.50
CA ARG A 117 7.32 29.22 5.64
C ARG A 117 8.08 28.58 4.48
N ALA A 118 7.38 28.02 3.49
CA ALA A 118 7.99 27.24 2.41
C ALA A 118 8.72 28.07 1.33
N ARG A 119 8.68 29.41 1.39
CA ARG A 119 9.15 30.29 0.29
C ARG A 119 10.67 30.53 0.27
N SER A 120 11.39 30.23 1.34
CA SER A 120 12.83 30.58 1.49
C SER A 120 13.83 29.48 1.12
N ILE A 121 13.41 28.23 0.87
CA ILE A 121 14.34 27.11 0.60
C ILE A 121 13.80 26.21 -0.53
N ARG A 122 14.16 26.51 -1.79
CA ARG A 122 13.84 25.67 -2.97
C ARG A 122 14.47 24.27 -2.89
N SER A 123 15.61 24.14 -2.21
CA SER A 123 16.43 22.92 -2.13
C SER A 123 15.72 21.74 -1.45
N THR A 124 14.90 21.97 -0.40
CA THR A 124 14.21 20.88 0.32
C THR A 124 13.23 20.12 -0.57
N LYS A 125 12.57 20.80 -1.52
CA LYS A 125 11.67 20.13 -2.47
C LYS A 125 12.41 19.18 -3.40
N SER A 126 13.60 19.56 -3.87
CA SER A 126 14.44 18.71 -4.71
C SER A 126 14.91 17.46 -3.96
N LEU A 127 15.23 17.64 -2.67
CA LEU A 127 15.70 16.55 -1.80
C LEU A 127 14.61 15.50 -1.54
N ASN A 128 13.34 15.91 -1.36
CA ASN A 128 12.24 14.95 -1.18
C ASN A 128 12.06 14.03 -2.41
N TRP A 129 12.26 14.54 -3.63
CA TRP A 129 12.24 13.74 -4.86
C TRP A 129 13.50 12.87 -5.01
N TYR A 130 14.66 13.37 -4.58
CA TYR A 130 15.89 12.57 -4.53
C TYR A 130 15.74 11.33 -3.64
N TRP A 131 15.14 11.50 -2.46
CA TRP A 131 14.87 10.37 -1.55
C TRP A 131 13.91 9.36 -2.17
N LEU A 132 12.82 9.82 -2.82
CA LEU A 132 11.91 8.93 -3.55
C LEU A 132 12.65 8.11 -4.61
N ALA A 133 13.45 8.75 -5.47
CA ALA A 133 14.21 8.07 -6.51
C ALA A 133 15.21 7.06 -5.93
N THR A 134 15.90 7.42 -4.84
CA THR A 134 16.87 6.54 -4.16
C THR A 134 16.20 5.32 -3.53
N THR A 135 15.09 5.50 -2.82
CA THR A 135 14.32 4.39 -2.22
C THR A 135 13.68 3.50 -3.30
N MET A 136 13.14 4.10 -4.37
CA MET A 136 12.63 3.33 -5.51
C MET A 136 13.74 2.53 -6.18
N TYR A 137 14.92 3.12 -6.44
CA TYR A 137 16.05 2.40 -7.01
C TYR A 137 16.42 1.20 -6.14
N PHE A 138 16.65 1.39 -4.84
CA PHE A 138 17.00 0.31 -3.92
C PHE A 138 15.98 -0.83 -3.93
N LEU A 139 14.70 -0.53 -3.67
CA LEU A 139 13.66 -1.54 -3.50
C LEU A 139 13.21 -2.18 -4.82
N TYR A 140 12.96 -1.39 -5.87
CA TYR A 140 12.49 -1.94 -7.15
C TYR A 140 13.64 -2.59 -7.92
N GLY A 141 14.86 -2.07 -7.78
CA GLY A 141 16.06 -2.69 -8.34
C GLY A 141 16.29 -4.08 -7.76
N GLU A 142 16.15 -4.27 -6.44
CA GLU A 142 16.33 -5.61 -5.84
C GLU A 142 15.31 -6.62 -6.37
N SER A 143 14.02 -6.26 -6.49
CA SER A 143 13.01 -7.13 -7.11
C SER A 143 13.30 -7.42 -8.58
N VAL A 144 13.64 -6.40 -9.38
CA VAL A 144 13.92 -6.59 -10.81
C VAL A 144 15.15 -7.48 -11.03
N ILE A 145 16.20 -7.32 -10.23
CA ILE A 145 17.39 -8.18 -10.26
C ILE A 145 17.04 -9.63 -9.85
N TYR A 146 16.14 -9.81 -8.88
CA TYR A 146 15.70 -11.14 -8.44
C TYR A 146 14.90 -11.87 -9.52
N TYR A 147 13.79 -11.28 -10.01
CA TYR A 147 12.90 -11.93 -10.99
C TYR A 147 13.48 -12.00 -12.40
N PHE A 148 14.30 -11.03 -12.81
CA PHE A 148 14.86 -10.95 -14.18
C PHE A 148 16.38 -11.16 -14.22
N LYS A 149 16.94 -11.91 -13.26
CA LYS A 149 18.38 -12.24 -13.17
C LYS A 149 19.00 -12.64 -14.51
N HIS A 150 18.31 -13.49 -15.28
CA HIS A 150 18.79 -13.98 -16.58
C HIS A 150 18.86 -12.90 -17.69
N ILE A 151 18.03 -11.85 -17.61
CA ILE A 151 18.06 -10.74 -18.58
C ILE A 151 19.09 -9.70 -18.12
N VAL A 152 19.04 -9.34 -16.84
CA VAL A 152 19.82 -8.26 -16.24
C VAL A 152 21.33 -8.57 -16.18
N LEU A 153 21.72 -9.84 -15.98
CA LEU A 153 23.14 -10.23 -15.93
C LEU A 153 23.78 -10.45 -17.31
N VAL A 154 23.01 -10.49 -18.39
CA VAL A 154 23.53 -10.68 -19.76
C VAL A 154 23.87 -9.35 -20.43
N ASP A 155 23.16 -8.27 -20.07
CA ASP A 155 23.40 -6.94 -20.62
C ASP A 155 24.63 -6.26 -20.00
N LYS A 156 25.54 -5.76 -20.85
CA LYS A 156 26.82 -5.15 -20.43
C LYS A 156 26.66 -3.86 -19.63
N VAL A 157 25.55 -3.13 -19.78
CA VAL A 157 25.27 -1.86 -19.09
C VAL A 157 24.54 -2.13 -17.77
N LEU A 158 23.62 -3.09 -17.74
CA LEU A 158 22.87 -3.45 -16.54
C LEU A 158 23.68 -4.31 -15.56
N LEU A 159 24.59 -5.16 -16.04
CA LEU A 159 25.44 -6.02 -15.23
C LEU A 159 26.16 -5.29 -14.08
N PRO A 160 26.94 -4.19 -14.30
CA PRO A 160 27.62 -3.49 -13.21
C PRO A 160 26.65 -2.80 -12.23
N LEU A 161 25.47 -2.36 -12.70
CA LEU A 161 24.42 -1.80 -11.85
C LEU A 161 23.79 -2.88 -10.96
N ALA A 162 23.61 -4.10 -11.48
CA ALA A 162 23.00 -5.20 -10.75
C ALA A 162 23.95 -5.83 -9.73
N THR A 163 25.21 -6.07 -10.10
CA THR A 163 26.20 -6.68 -9.18
C THR A 163 26.56 -5.75 -8.01
N HIS A 164 26.61 -4.44 -8.24
CA HIS A 164 26.92 -3.45 -7.21
C HIS A 164 25.68 -2.76 -6.64
N HIS A 165 24.46 -3.22 -6.97
CA HIS A 165 23.18 -2.57 -6.65
C HIS A 165 23.07 -2.07 -5.20
N ARG A 166 23.40 -2.94 -4.24
CA ARG A 166 23.36 -2.65 -2.80
C ARG A 166 24.36 -1.55 -2.41
N PHE A 167 25.57 -1.56 -2.99
CA PHE A 167 26.59 -0.55 -2.72
C PHE A 167 26.24 0.79 -3.37
N ILE A 168 25.78 0.80 -4.63
CA ILE A 168 25.30 2.01 -5.31
C ILE A 168 24.15 2.65 -4.51
N SER A 169 23.18 1.84 -4.06
CA SER A 169 22.07 2.30 -3.22
C SER A 169 22.54 2.92 -1.91
N PHE A 170 23.54 2.34 -1.25
CA PHE A 170 24.16 2.91 -0.05
C PHE A 170 24.84 4.26 -0.32
N ILE A 171 25.63 4.37 -1.40
CA ILE A 171 26.30 5.62 -1.78
C ILE A 171 25.27 6.72 -2.12
N LEU A 172 24.19 6.39 -2.83
CA LEU A 172 23.08 7.32 -3.07
C LEU A 172 22.43 7.79 -1.76
N TYR A 173 22.14 6.88 -0.82
CA TYR A 173 21.60 7.26 0.48
C TYR A 173 22.54 8.20 1.25
N VAL A 174 23.85 7.89 1.29
CA VAL A 174 24.87 8.73 1.93
C VAL A 174 24.97 10.10 1.27
N PHE A 175 24.94 10.18 -0.07
CA PHE A 175 24.94 11.46 -0.79
C PHE A 175 23.70 12.30 -0.46
N GLY A 176 22.52 11.69 -0.40
CA GLY A 176 21.29 12.35 0.05
C GLY A 176 21.38 12.88 1.49
N PHE A 177 22.02 12.12 2.38
CA PHE A 177 22.19 12.49 3.78
C PHE A 177 23.18 13.65 3.96
N VAL A 178 24.34 13.60 3.28
CA VAL A 178 25.31 14.70 3.25
C VAL A 178 24.67 15.95 2.63
N SER A 179 23.90 15.79 1.55
CA SER A 179 23.14 16.88 0.93
C SER A 179 22.10 17.48 1.88
N PHE A 180 21.40 16.67 2.67
CA PHE A 180 20.49 17.18 3.71
C PHE A 180 21.24 18.05 4.71
N VAL A 181 22.33 17.53 5.30
CA VAL A 181 23.15 18.23 6.29
C VAL A 181 23.72 19.53 5.73
N ALA A 182 24.23 19.52 4.49
CA ALA A 182 24.76 20.71 3.81
C ALA A 182 23.69 21.80 3.55
N THR A 183 22.40 21.44 3.52
CA THR A 183 21.29 22.40 3.34
C THR A 183 20.74 22.96 4.66
N LEU A 184 21.23 22.53 5.82
CA LEU A 184 20.75 23.01 7.13
C LEU A 184 21.00 24.51 7.30
N LYS A 185 19.98 25.24 7.75
CA LYS A 185 20.03 26.69 7.99
C LYS A 185 19.60 27.03 9.41
N ALA A 186 20.40 27.87 10.07
CA ALA A 186 20.06 28.43 11.37
C ALA A 186 18.64 29.05 11.38
N GLY A 187 17.96 28.92 12.51
CA GLY A 187 16.55 29.32 12.67
C GLY A 187 15.51 28.40 11.99
N HIS A 188 15.91 27.50 11.09
CA HIS A 188 14.99 26.64 10.34
C HIS A 188 15.07 25.15 10.68
N TYR A 189 15.99 24.73 11.58
CA TYR A 189 16.23 23.33 11.92
C TYR A 189 14.95 22.53 12.24
N LYS A 190 14.06 23.05 13.10
CA LYS A 190 12.80 22.36 13.44
C LYS A 190 11.98 22.02 12.18
N PHE A 191 11.86 22.95 11.24
CA PHE A 191 11.15 22.72 9.98
C PHE A 191 11.87 21.70 9.09
N GLN A 192 13.20 21.79 8.97
CA GLN A 192 13.99 20.89 8.14
C GLN A 192 13.98 19.45 8.66
N PHE A 193 14.16 19.24 9.97
CA PHE A 193 14.04 17.93 10.60
C PHE A 193 12.60 17.38 10.56
N THR A 194 11.56 18.22 10.71
CA THR A 194 10.17 17.77 10.51
C THR A 194 9.92 17.32 9.06
N ASN A 195 10.37 18.08 8.04
CA ASN A 195 10.22 17.64 6.64
C ASN A 195 11.05 16.38 6.35
N PHE A 196 12.25 16.24 6.90
CA PHE A 196 13.08 15.04 6.78
C PHE A 196 12.37 13.81 7.37
N ALA A 197 11.88 13.90 8.61
CA ALA A 197 11.14 12.83 9.27
C ALA A 197 9.84 12.48 8.52
N TRP A 198 9.10 13.49 8.05
CA TRP A 198 7.87 13.29 7.27
C TRP A 198 8.15 12.61 5.93
N THR A 199 9.26 12.95 5.28
CA THR A 199 9.69 12.32 4.03
C THR A 199 10.00 10.85 4.26
N HIS A 200 10.77 10.51 5.29
CA HIS A 200 11.09 9.11 5.62
C HIS A 200 9.85 8.31 6.04
N MET A 201 8.93 8.91 6.79
CA MET A 201 7.62 8.31 7.12
C MET A 201 6.80 8.04 5.85
N ALA A 202 6.76 8.98 4.89
CA ALA A 202 6.04 8.81 3.63
C ALA A 202 6.67 7.72 2.75
N LEU A 203 7.99 7.63 2.69
CA LEU A 203 8.70 6.55 1.97
C LEU A 203 8.38 5.18 2.58
N TYR A 204 8.39 5.07 3.91
CA TYR A 204 8.03 3.85 4.61
C TYR A 204 6.56 3.45 4.41
N LEU A 205 5.62 4.39 4.54
CA LEU A 205 4.18 4.09 4.45
C LEU A 205 3.66 3.90 3.02
N ILE A 206 4.38 4.39 2.00
CA ILE A 206 3.94 4.36 0.60
C ILE A 206 4.85 3.49 -0.27
N VAL A 207 6.16 3.76 -0.30
CA VAL A 207 7.09 3.16 -1.27
C VAL A 207 7.46 1.73 -0.88
N VAL A 208 7.70 1.48 0.42
CA VAL A 208 7.93 0.11 0.92
C VAL A 208 6.68 -0.76 0.70
N GLN A 209 5.49 -0.22 0.95
CA GLN A 209 4.23 -0.93 0.73
C GLN A 209 3.96 -1.19 -0.76
N ALA A 210 4.26 -0.22 -1.63
CA ALA A 210 4.16 -0.38 -3.08
C ALA A 210 5.18 -1.40 -3.64
N HIS A 211 6.38 -1.51 -3.06
CA HIS A 211 7.32 -2.59 -3.37
C HIS A 211 6.75 -3.98 -3.07
N PHE A 212 6.10 -4.17 -1.91
CA PHE A 212 5.42 -5.44 -1.61
C PHE A 212 4.26 -5.74 -2.56
N VAL A 213 3.46 -4.73 -2.92
CA VAL A 213 2.41 -4.84 -3.96
C VAL A 213 3.02 -5.26 -5.32
N MET A 214 4.19 -4.72 -5.67
CA MET A 214 4.92 -5.04 -6.90
C MET A 214 5.50 -6.46 -6.89
N ASN A 215 6.02 -6.94 -5.76
CA ASN A 215 6.43 -8.35 -5.61
C ASN A 215 5.22 -9.31 -5.73
N ASN A 216 4.05 -8.96 -5.19
CA ASN A 216 2.83 -9.77 -5.38
C ASN A 216 2.45 -9.89 -6.87
N ILE A 217 2.64 -8.83 -7.65
CA ILE A 217 2.38 -8.87 -9.10
C ILE A 217 3.34 -9.86 -9.79
N PHE A 218 4.60 -9.92 -9.36
CA PHE A 218 5.59 -10.85 -9.90
C PHE A 218 5.34 -12.32 -9.52
N GLU A 219 4.83 -12.60 -8.32
CA GLU A 219 4.41 -13.96 -7.91
C GLU A 219 3.10 -14.42 -8.57
N GLY A 220 2.39 -13.52 -9.25
CA GLY A 220 1.23 -13.79 -10.10
C GLY A 220 0.06 -12.84 -9.85
N MET A 221 -0.64 -12.47 -10.92
CA MET A 221 -1.68 -11.42 -10.87
C MET A 221 -2.80 -11.66 -9.85
N ILE A 222 -3.03 -12.91 -9.42
CA ILE A 222 -3.96 -13.24 -8.34
C ILE A 222 -3.58 -12.59 -7.00
N TRP A 223 -2.30 -12.55 -6.64
CA TRP A 223 -1.82 -11.99 -5.36
C TRP A 223 -1.90 -10.46 -5.33
N PHE A 224 -2.07 -9.83 -6.49
CA PHE A 224 -2.41 -8.41 -6.61
C PHE A 224 -3.92 -8.18 -6.66
N PHE A 225 -4.60 -8.78 -7.64
CA PHE A 225 -5.98 -8.43 -7.98
C PHE A 225 -7.00 -8.96 -6.95
N LEU A 226 -6.82 -10.17 -6.40
CA LEU A 226 -7.75 -10.71 -5.40
C LEU A 226 -7.75 -9.84 -4.12
N PRO A 227 -6.60 -9.56 -3.46
CA PRO A 227 -6.55 -8.65 -2.33
C PRO A 227 -7.12 -7.26 -2.61
N ALA A 228 -6.79 -6.66 -3.76
CA ALA A 228 -7.28 -5.33 -4.11
C ALA A 228 -8.80 -5.29 -4.33
N ALA A 229 -9.35 -6.30 -5.02
CA ALA A 229 -10.79 -6.46 -5.24
C ALA A 229 -11.55 -6.74 -3.94
N LEU A 230 -10.96 -7.50 -3.00
CA LEU A 230 -11.58 -7.76 -1.69
C LEU A 230 -11.74 -6.46 -0.88
N VAL A 231 -10.74 -5.57 -0.86
CA VAL A 231 -10.86 -4.26 -0.20
C VAL A 231 -11.94 -3.38 -0.87
N ILE A 232 -11.96 -3.32 -2.21
CA ILE A 232 -12.95 -2.51 -2.95
C ILE A 232 -14.38 -3.01 -2.69
N THR A 233 -14.59 -4.32 -2.78
CA THR A 233 -15.90 -4.93 -2.54
C THR A 233 -16.31 -4.85 -1.07
N ASN A 234 -15.37 -4.90 -0.13
CA ASN A 234 -15.65 -4.70 1.28
C ASN A 234 -16.21 -3.29 1.57
N ASP A 235 -15.60 -2.22 1.05
CA ASP A 235 -16.11 -0.86 1.22
C ASP A 235 -17.51 -0.69 0.59
N ILE A 236 -17.78 -1.35 -0.54
CA ILE A 236 -19.11 -1.37 -1.17
C ILE A 236 -20.13 -2.10 -0.28
N PHE A 237 -19.82 -3.30 0.21
CA PHE A 237 -20.72 -4.05 1.08
C PHE A 237 -20.92 -3.36 2.44
N ALA A 238 -19.89 -2.73 3.00
CA ALA A 238 -20.00 -1.93 4.22
C ALA A 238 -20.93 -0.72 4.06
N TYR A 239 -20.91 -0.08 2.89
CA TYR A 239 -21.84 0.98 2.54
C TYR A 239 -23.28 0.46 2.37
N VAL A 240 -23.48 -0.64 1.63
CA VAL A 240 -24.81 -1.23 1.37
C VAL A 240 -25.44 -1.76 2.66
N CYS A 241 -24.74 -2.61 3.42
CA CYS A 241 -25.20 -3.12 4.71
C CYS A 241 -25.34 -2.00 5.75
N GLY A 242 -24.47 -0.99 5.70
CA GLY A 242 -24.54 0.18 6.56
C GLY A 242 -25.78 1.05 6.34
N ILE A 243 -26.28 1.16 5.10
CA ILE A 243 -27.55 1.84 4.80
C ILE A 243 -28.76 0.95 5.14
N ALA A 244 -28.71 -0.35 4.82
CA ALA A 244 -29.84 -1.25 5.03
C ALA A 244 -30.10 -1.58 6.51
N PHE A 245 -29.05 -1.73 7.33
CA PHE A 245 -29.15 -2.24 8.70
C PHE A 245 -28.42 -1.38 9.74
N GLY A 246 -27.70 -0.33 9.34
CA GLY A 246 -26.87 0.47 10.24
C GLY A 246 -27.66 1.22 11.31
N ARG A 247 -27.30 1.02 12.57
CA ARG A 247 -27.88 1.71 13.74
C ARG A 247 -26.82 2.16 14.73
N THR A 248 -25.78 1.35 14.95
CA THR A 248 -24.72 1.63 15.93
C THR A 248 -23.46 2.14 15.25
N GLN A 249 -22.91 3.26 15.75
CA GLN A 249 -21.70 3.88 15.20
C GLN A 249 -20.45 3.09 15.61
N LEU A 250 -19.57 2.79 14.65
CA LEU A 250 -18.36 2.01 14.86
C LEU A 250 -17.23 2.79 15.57
N ILE A 251 -16.97 4.04 15.15
CA ILE A 251 -15.89 4.86 15.72
C ILE A 251 -16.21 6.37 15.66
N LYS A 252 -15.88 7.11 16.74
CA LYS A 252 -16.12 8.57 16.83
C LYS A 252 -15.44 9.38 15.71
N LEU A 253 -14.28 8.91 15.23
CA LEU A 253 -13.51 9.53 14.15
C LEU A 253 -14.20 9.46 12.77
N SER A 254 -15.11 8.50 12.56
CA SER A 254 -15.82 8.27 11.30
C SER A 254 -17.32 8.06 11.55
N PRO A 255 -18.11 9.15 11.71
CA PRO A 255 -19.50 9.07 12.15
C PRO A 255 -20.47 8.40 11.17
N LYS A 256 -20.03 8.06 9.95
CA LYS A 256 -20.83 7.36 8.95
C LYS A 256 -20.60 5.85 8.88
N LYS A 257 -19.59 5.30 9.58
CA LYS A 257 -19.32 3.86 9.60
C LYS A 257 -20.06 3.21 10.78
N THR A 258 -20.83 2.15 10.50
CA THR A 258 -21.66 1.43 11.47
C THR A 258 -21.15 0.03 11.76
N VAL A 259 -21.49 -0.53 12.92
CA VAL A 259 -21.07 -1.89 13.31
C VAL A 259 -21.81 -2.94 12.47
N GLU A 260 -23.11 -2.74 12.21
CA GLU A 260 -23.90 -3.66 11.38
C GLU A 260 -23.40 -3.66 9.92
N GLY A 261 -22.97 -2.50 9.41
CA GLY A 261 -22.32 -2.39 8.11
C GLY A 261 -21.00 -3.15 8.06
N PHE A 262 -20.17 -3.05 9.11
CA PHE A 262 -18.88 -3.73 9.20
C PHE A 262 -19.02 -5.26 9.27
N VAL A 263 -19.94 -5.78 10.11
CA VAL A 263 -20.19 -7.23 10.22
C VAL A 263 -20.86 -7.79 8.96
N GLY A 264 -21.82 -7.07 8.38
CA GLY A 264 -22.46 -7.45 7.11
C GLY A 264 -21.47 -7.49 5.94
N ALA A 265 -20.55 -6.52 5.88
CA ALA A 265 -19.48 -6.49 4.90
C ALA A 265 -18.57 -7.71 4.99
N TRP A 266 -18.17 -8.13 6.20
CA TRP A 266 -17.31 -9.29 6.40
C TRP A 266 -17.93 -10.56 5.78
N ILE A 267 -19.19 -10.86 6.12
CA ILE A 267 -19.92 -12.03 5.60
C ILE A 267 -20.03 -11.98 4.07
N MET A 268 -20.42 -10.84 3.50
CA MET A 268 -20.54 -10.69 2.04
C MET A 268 -19.18 -10.77 1.33
N THR A 269 -18.10 -10.27 1.95
CA THR A 269 -16.74 -10.34 1.40
C THR A 269 -16.21 -11.77 1.40
N LEU A 270 -16.54 -12.60 2.40
CA LEU A 270 -16.21 -14.03 2.41
C LEU A 270 -16.89 -14.79 1.26
N LEU A 271 -18.19 -14.56 1.07
CA LEU A 271 -18.95 -15.16 -0.04
C LEU A 271 -18.41 -14.72 -1.40
N TRP A 272 -18.11 -13.43 -1.54
CA TRP A 272 -17.51 -12.86 -2.76
C TRP A 272 -16.11 -13.42 -3.04
N ALA A 273 -15.28 -13.62 -2.02
CA ALA A 273 -13.95 -14.21 -2.15
C ALA A 273 -14.01 -15.62 -2.74
N MET A 274 -14.94 -16.45 -2.26
CA MET A 274 -15.16 -17.79 -2.78
C MET A 274 -15.59 -17.78 -4.24
N LEU A 275 -16.49 -16.88 -4.64
CA LEU A 275 -16.91 -16.73 -6.03
C LEU A 275 -15.72 -16.28 -6.92
N LEU A 276 -15.01 -15.24 -6.50
CA LEU A 276 -13.95 -14.62 -7.28
C LEU A 276 -12.77 -15.58 -7.49
N VAL A 277 -12.35 -16.32 -6.46
CA VAL A 277 -11.22 -17.24 -6.58
C VAL A 277 -11.54 -18.44 -7.49
N ASN A 278 -12.79 -18.93 -7.46
CA ASN A 278 -13.25 -19.99 -8.36
C ASN A 278 -13.34 -19.57 -9.84
N LEU A 279 -13.41 -18.26 -10.11
CA LEU A 279 -13.28 -17.71 -11.46
C LEU A 279 -11.79 -17.60 -11.85
N MET A 280 -10.95 -17.02 -10.98
CA MET A 280 -9.55 -16.72 -11.27
C MET A 280 -8.66 -17.95 -11.45
N ILE A 281 -8.86 -19.01 -10.65
CA ILE A 281 -8.06 -20.25 -10.72
C ILE A 281 -8.15 -20.93 -12.10
N ARG A 282 -9.21 -20.66 -12.89
CA ARG A 282 -9.41 -21.23 -14.23
C ARG A 282 -8.44 -20.67 -15.30
N SER A 283 -7.74 -19.58 -15.01
CA SER A 283 -6.89 -18.89 -15.99
C SER A 283 -5.43 -18.87 -15.55
N LYS A 284 -4.55 -19.46 -16.37
CA LYS A 284 -3.09 -19.49 -16.14
C LYS A 284 -2.50 -18.09 -15.96
N TYR A 285 -3.03 -17.08 -16.67
CA TYR A 285 -2.59 -15.68 -16.56
C TYR A 285 -2.68 -15.12 -15.13
N PHE A 286 -3.65 -15.58 -14.32
CA PHE A 286 -3.78 -15.10 -12.94
C PHE A 286 -2.92 -15.88 -11.94
N ILE A 287 -2.69 -17.17 -12.16
CA ILE A 287 -2.04 -18.07 -11.19
C ILE A 287 -0.54 -18.27 -11.41
N CYS A 288 -0.02 -17.98 -12.60
CA CYS A 288 1.40 -18.13 -12.90
C CYS A 288 2.22 -16.91 -12.45
N PRO A 289 3.44 -17.12 -11.90
CA PRO A 289 4.39 -16.04 -11.68
C PRO A 289 4.90 -15.49 -13.02
N VAL A 290 5.46 -14.28 -12.99
CA VAL A 290 5.97 -13.61 -14.19
C VAL A 290 7.22 -14.31 -14.71
N ASN A 291 7.15 -14.78 -15.96
CA ASN A 291 8.31 -15.27 -16.72
C ASN A 291 8.62 -14.34 -17.90
N ASP A 292 7.61 -13.63 -18.42
CA ASP A 292 7.72 -12.63 -19.49
C ASP A 292 6.88 -11.39 -19.11
N LEU A 293 7.49 -10.20 -19.23
CA LEU A 293 6.86 -8.91 -18.97
C LEU A 293 5.90 -8.48 -20.09
N GLY A 294 6.09 -9.01 -21.31
CA GLY A 294 5.24 -8.76 -22.48
C GLY A 294 3.97 -9.61 -22.51
N ALA A 295 3.84 -10.59 -21.60
CA ALA A 295 2.71 -11.50 -21.58
C ALA A 295 1.38 -10.79 -21.23
N THR A 296 0.43 -10.88 -22.17
CA THR A 296 -0.95 -10.38 -22.07
C THR A 296 -1.91 -11.48 -21.61
N ILE A 297 -3.17 -11.13 -21.32
CA ILE A 297 -4.21 -12.14 -21.07
C ILE A 297 -4.49 -13.05 -22.28
N PHE A 298 -4.17 -12.61 -23.50
CA PHE A 298 -4.42 -13.37 -24.74
C PHE A 298 -3.28 -14.31 -25.10
N THR A 299 -2.03 -13.92 -24.84
CA THR A 299 -0.86 -14.79 -25.00
C THR A 299 -0.76 -15.80 -23.87
N GLY A 300 -1.26 -15.43 -22.68
CA GLY A 300 -1.17 -16.25 -21.47
C GLY A 300 0.26 -16.32 -20.92
N LEU A 301 0.41 -17.10 -19.84
CA LEU A 301 1.70 -17.52 -19.29
C LEU A 301 1.66 -19.04 -19.11
N GLU A 302 2.81 -19.69 -19.29
CA GLU A 302 2.98 -21.10 -18.99
C GLU A 302 3.81 -21.29 -17.73
N CYS A 303 3.28 -22.11 -16.81
CA CYS A 303 3.93 -22.51 -15.58
C CYS A 303 3.31 -23.83 -15.06
N ASP A 304 4.04 -24.52 -14.18
CA ASP A 304 3.42 -25.49 -13.27
C ASP A 304 2.57 -24.74 -12.23
N PRO A 305 1.26 -25.00 -12.11
CA PRO A 305 0.44 -24.34 -11.11
C PRO A 305 0.92 -24.72 -9.70
N ASN A 306 0.97 -23.73 -8.80
CA ASN A 306 1.22 -23.98 -7.38
C ASN A 306 0.18 -25.00 -6.85
N PRO A 307 0.56 -26.03 -6.07
CA PRO A 307 -0.36 -27.02 -5.50
C PRO A 307 -1.57 -26.44 -4.76
N VAL A 308 -1.48 -25.20 -4.28
CA VAL A 308 -2.57 -24.44 -3.65
C VAL A 308 -3.76 -24.19 -4.61
N PHE A 309 -3.52 -24.11 -5.92
CA PHE A 309 -4.55 -23.92 -6.95
C PHE A 309 -5.17 -25.23 -7.45
N VAL A 310 -4.55 -26.39 -7.17
CA VAL A 310 -5.02 -27.70 -7.66
C VAL A 310 -6.08 -28.26 -6.69
N PRO A 311 -7.30 -28.59 -7.16
CA PRO A 311 -8.31 -29.22 -6.31
C PRO A 311 -7.83 -30.55 -5.74
N ARG A 312 -8.05 -30.76 -4.44
CA ARG A 312 -7.77 -32.02 -3.75
C ARG A 312 -9.03 -32.56 -3.09
N THR A 313 -9.15 -33.88 -3.09
CA THR A 313 -10.22 -34.62 -2.39
C THR A 313 -9.82 -34.86 -0.95
N TYR A 314 -10.43 -34.14 -0.02
CA TYR A 314 -10.24 -34.34 1.42
C TYR A 314 -11.27 -35.32 1.94
N GLN A 315 -10.82 -36.39 2.62
CA GLN A 315 -11.71 -37.26 3.37
C GLN A 315 -11.97 -36.63 4.73
N LEU A 316 -13.25 -36.45 5.08
CA LEU A 316 -13.64 -35.88 6.37
C LEU A 316 -13.48 -36.95 7.47
N PRO A 317 -13.07 -36.56 8.70
CA PRO A 317 -13.02 -37.49 9.82
C PRO A 317 -14.44 -38.03 10.10
N HIS A 318 -14.53 -39.28 10.52
CA HIS A 318 -15.82 -39.92 10.77
C HIS A 318 -16.56 -39.19 11.90
N PHE A 319 -17.66 -38.51 11.56
CA PHE A 319 -18.49 -37.81 12.53
C PHE A 319 -19.36 -38.80 13.30
N PHE A 320 -19.27 -38.78 14.63
CA PHE A 320 -19.99 -39.69 15.54
C PHE A 320 -21.53 -39.71 15.35
N PHE A 321 -22.11 -38.68 14.72
CA PHE A 321 -23.54 -38.58 14.44
C PHE A 321 -23.97 -39.15 13.08
N LEU A 322 -23.04 -39.62 12.24
CA LEU A 322 -23.32 -40.21 10.93
C LEU A 322 -23.22 -41.75 10.97
N PRO A 323 -23.96 -42.48 10.11
CA PRO A 323 -23.89 -43.94 10.05
C PRO A 323 -22.45 -44.44 9.74
N PRO A 324 -22.00 -45.56 10.33
CA PRO A 324 -20.60 -46.01 10.27
C PRO A 324 -20.03 -46.28 8.86
N ASN A 325 -20.84 -46.29 7.81
CA ASN A 325 -20.44 -46.52 6.42
C ASN A 325 -20.47 -45.26 5.52
N THR A 326 -20.68 -44.05 6.07
CA THR A 326 -20.72 -42.82 5.25
C THR A 326 -19.33 -42.17 5.11
N ASN A 327 -18.61 -42.53 4.05
CA ASN A 327 -17.34 -41.89 3.68
C ASN A 327 -17.61 -40.57 2.93
N MET A 328 -17.70 -39.45 3.64
CA MET A 328 -17.89 -38.13 3.04
C MET A 328 -16.55 -37.57 2.57
N SER A 329 -16.42 -37.32 1.26
CA SER A 329 -15.28 -36.64 0.66
C SER A 329 -15.68 -35.26 0.12
N LEU A 330 -14.83 -34.27 0.32
CA LEU A 330 -15.03 -32.90 -0.16
C LEU A 330 -13.88 -32.52 -1.11
N THR A 331 -14.22 -32.10 -2.32
CA THR A 331 -13.23 -31.67 -3.31
C THR A 331 -13.17 -30.16 -3.36
N PHE A 332 -12.02 -29.58 -3.00
CA PHE A 332 -11.80 -28.13 -3.10
C PHE A 332 -10.32 -27.80 -3.34
N ALA A 333 -10.06 -26.63 -3.92
CA ALA A 333 -8.69 -26.11 -4.05
C ALA A 333 -8.27 -25.40 -2.75
N PRO A 334 -7.09 -25.69 -2.18
CA PRO A 334 -6.62 -25.03 -0.94
C PRO A 334 -6.71 -23.50 -0.98
N MET A 335 -6.52 -22.90 -2.16
CA MET A 335 -6.66 -21.47 -2.41
C MET A 335 -7.99 -20.87 -1.93
N GLN A 336 -9.07 -21.65 -1.88
CA GLN A 336 -10.35 -21.20 -1.32
C GLN A 336 -10.24 -20.84 0.17
N ILE A 337 -9.50 -21.63 0.97
CA ILE A 337 -9.25 -21.32 2.39
C ILE A 337 -8.40 -20.06 2.50
N HIS A 338 -7.32 -19.95 1.71
CA HIS A 338 -6.47 -18.76 1.69
C HIS A 338 -7.26 -17.50 1.30
N ALA A 339 -8.19 -17.59 0.34
CA ALA A 339 -9.08 -16.49 -0.03
C ALA A 339 -9.99 -16.03 1.12
N LEU A 340 -10.50 -16.95 1.95
CA LEU A 340 -11.28 -16.60 3.16
C LEU A 340 -10.42 -15.89 4.22
N VAL A 341 -9.14 -16.24 4.35
CA VAL A 341 -8.20 -15.54 5.24
C VAL A 341 -7.89 -14.13 4.71
N LEU A 342 -7.60 -13.99 3.42
CA LEU A 342 -7.40 -12.70 2.76
C LEU A 342 -8.64 -11.80 2.89
N ALA A 343 -9.84 -12.36 2.70
CA ALA A 343 -11.12 -11.65 2.84
C ALA A 343 -11.41 -11.23 4.28
N SER A 344 -11.07 -12.08 5.26
CA SER A 344 -11.18 -11.74 6.69
C SER A 344 -10.26 -10.58 7.05
N PHE A 345 -9.01 -10.58 6.58
CA PHE A 345 -8.09 -9.46 6.80
C PHE A 345 -8.56 -8.19 6.08
N ALA A 346 -8.98 -8.30 4.82
CA ALA A 346 -9.50 -7.19 4.01
C ALA A 346 -10.72 -6.52 4.64
N SER A 347 -11.58 -7.28 5.33
CA SER A 347 -12.74 -6.73 6.04
C SER A 347 -12.45 -6.25 7.45
N LEU A 348 -11.65 -6.99 8.23
CA LEU A 348 -11.53 -6.75 9.66
C LEU A 348 -10.36 -5.82 10.00
N ILE A 349 -9.26 -5.87 9.25
CA ILE A 349 -8.00 -5.19 9.59
C ILE A 349 -7.67 -4.07 8.59
N ALA A 350 -7.80 -4.30 7.28
CA ALA A 350 -7.46 -3.28 6.27
C ALA A 350 -8.19 -1.92 6.46
N PRO A 351 -9.47 -1.85 6.91
CA PRO A 351 -10.14 -0.57 7.16
C PRO A 351 -9.50 0.31 8.24
N PHE A 352 -8.62 -0.24 9.08
CA PHE A 352 -7.83 0.53 10.04
C PHE A 352 -6.78 1.43 9.37
N GLY A 353 -6.33 1.10 8.15
CA GLY A 353 -5.54 2.01 7.31
C GLY A 353 -6.30 3.30 7.01
N GLY A 354 -7.55 3.18 6.57
CA GLY A 354 -8.45 4.33 6.37
C GLY A 354 -8.81 5.09 7.65
N PHE A 355 -8.88 4.42 8.81
CA PHE A 355 -9.03 5.11 10.09
C PHE A 355 -7.79 5.93 10.46
N PHE A 356 -6.59 5.37 10.27
CA PHE A 356 -5.32 6.07 10.49
C PHE A 356 -5.18 7.29 9.56
N ALA A 357 -5.42 7.10 8.26
CA ALA A 357 -5.39 8.16 7.25
C ALA A 357 -6.42 9.28 7.56
N SER A 358 -7.65 8.91 7.94
CA SER A 358 -8.66 9.87 8.42
C SER A 358 -8.19 10.65 9.64
N GLY A 359 -7.56 9.99 10.62
CA GLY A 359 -6.99 10.61 11.81
C GLY A 359 -5.94 11.68 11.48
N LEU A 360 -4.99 11.34 10.59
CA LEU A 360 -3.99 12.27 10.09
C LEU A 360 -4.63 13.51 9.47
N LYS A 361 -5.62 13.32 8.57
CA LYS A 361 -6.35 14.44 7.94
C LYS A 361 -7.02 15.38 8.95
N ARG A 362 -7.62 14.84 10.02
CA ARG A 362 -8.23 15.68 11.08
C ARG A 362 -7.21 16.53 11.83
N THR A 363 -6.01 16.01 12.09
CA THR A 363 -4.93 16.76 12.75
C THR A 363 -4.51 17.99 11.95
N PHE A 364 -4.44 17.90 10.62
CA PHE A 364 -4.11 19.03 9.74
C PHE A 364 -5.33 19.87 9.32
N LYS A 365 -6.53 19.58 9.84
CA LYS A 365 -7.80 20.24 9.48
C LYS A 365 -8.15 20.17 7.98
N ILE A 366 -7.63 19.16 7.28
CA ILE A 366 -7.96 18.87 5.87
C ILE A 366 -9.05 17.80 5.78
N LYS A 367 -9.69 17.68 4.60
CA LYS A 367 -10.75 16.69 4.34
C LYS A 367 -10.24 15.49 3.54
N ASP A 368 -9.41 15.78 2.54
CA ASP A 368 -8.85 14.87 1.54
C ASP A 368 -7.34 15.17 1.41
N PHE A 369 -6.49 14.22 1.00
CA PHE A 369 -5.03 14.41 0.90
C PHE A 369 -4.60 15.32 -0.26
N GLY A 370 -5.47 15.45 -1.27
CA GLY A 370 -5.28 16.32 -2.43
C GLY A 370 -6.48 16.23 -3.37
N ASP A 371 -6.36 16.83 -4.55
CA ASP A 371 -7.39 16.84 -5.59
C ASP A 371 -6.89 16.16 -6.89
N SER A 372 -6.09 15.10 -6.77
CA SER A 372 -5.46 14.46 -7.94
C SER A 372 -6.45 13.77 -8.88
N ILE A 373 -7.66 13.44 -8.43
CA ILE A 373 -8.72 12.84 -9.25
C ILE A 373 -9.98 13.72 -9.19
N PRO A 374 -10.38 14.36 -10.31
CA PRO A 374 -11.49 15.32 -10.30
C PRO A 374 -12.81 14.73 -9.77
N GLY A 375 -13.37 15.40 -8.75
CA GLY A 375 -14.59 14.96 -8.05
C GLY A 375 -14.44 13.72 -7.17
N HIS A 376 -13.24 13.12 -7.08
CA HIS A 376 -12.95 11.88 -6.35
C HIS A 376 -12.03 12.04 -5.14
N GLY A 377 -11.29 13.15 -5.04
CA GLY A 377 -10.37 13.45 -3.93
C GLY A 377 -8.92 13.07 -4.24
N GLY A 378 -8.15 12.77 -3.21
CA GLY A 378 -6.75 12.38 -3.32
C GLY A 378 -6.59 10.94 -3.77
N MET A 379 -5.44 10.63 -4.36
CA MET A 379 -5.03 9.23 -4.63
C MET A 379 -4.76 8.49 -3.32
N THR A 380 -4.15 9.18 -2.35
CA THR A 380 -3.85 8.62 -1.01
C THR A 380 -5.10 8.18 -0.28
N ASP A 381 -6.22 8.92 -0.43
CA ASP A 381 -7.54 8.58 0.11
C ASP A 381 -8.18 7.30 -0.47
N ARG A 382 -7.59 6.72 -1.52
CA ARG A 382 -8.03 5.47 -2.16
C ARG A 382 -7.11 4.29 -1.89
N MET A 383 -5.88 4.57 -1.44
CA MET A 383 -4.82 3.58 -1.28
C MET A 383 -4.46 3.27 0.18
N ASP A 384 -5.04 4.00 1.13
CA ASP A 384 -4.80 3.84 2.58
C ASP A 384 -5.10 2.41 3.10
N CYS A 385 -6.24 1.83 2.73
CA CYS A 385 -6.56 0.43 3.01
C CYS A 385 -5.77 -0.54 2.11
N GLN A 386 -5.49 -0.14 0.86
CA GLN A 386 -4.86 -1.00 -0.16
C GLN A 386 -3.38 -1.30 0.16
N PHE A 387 -2.62 -0.33 0.66
CA PHE A 387 -1.21 -0.53 1.02
C PHE A 387 -1.04 -1.54 2.16
N ILE A 388 -1.91 -1.49 3.18
CA ILE A 388 -1.90 -2.47 4.27
C ILE A 388 -2.31 -3.86 3.76
N MET A 389 -3.32 -3.94 2.89
CA MET A 389 -3.74 -5.21 2.30
C MET A 389 -2.66 -5.83 1.41
N GLY A 390 -1.97 -5.03 0.59
CA GLY A 390 -0.88 -5.48 -0.28
C GLY A 390 0.30 -6.04 0.51
N PHE A 391 0.68 -5.39 1.61
CA PHE A 391 1.70 -5.89 2.52
C PHE A 391 1.30 -7.23 3.17
N PHE A 392 0.05 -7.34 3.63
CA PHE A 392 -0.45 -8.58 4.20
C PHE A 392 -0.45 -9.71 3.18
N ALA A 393 -0.89 -9.45 1.94
CA ALA A 393 -0.86 -10.45 0.87
C ALA A 393 0.56 -10.96 0.58
N TYR A 394 1.57 -10.08 0.58
CA TYR A 394 2.98 -10.44 0.39
C TYR A 394 3.52 -11.31 1.53
N MET A 395 3.33 -10.86 2.78
CA MET A 395 3.73 -11.63 3.96
C MET A 395 3.03 -12.99 4.03
N TYR A 396 1.73 -13.02 3.72
CA TYR A 396 0.92 -14.24 3.74
C TYR A 396 1.36 -15.22 2.64
N TYR A 397 1.64 -14.72 1.42
CA TYR A 397 2.16 -15.54 0.32
C TYR A 397 3.49 -16.20 0.70
N HIS A 398 4.50 -15.43 1.08
CA HIS A 398 5.82 -15.97 1.40
C HIS A 398 5.85 -16.86 2.66
N THR A 399 4.87 -16.73 3.56
CA THR A 399 4.79 -17.58 4.77
C THR A 399 4.06 -18.90 4.53
N PHE A 400 2.98 -18.90 3.74
CA PHE A 400 2.03 -20.04 3.69
C PHE A 400 1.83 -20.67 2.30
N ILE A 401 2.26 -20.01 1.22
CA ILE A 401 1.93 -20.41 -0.15
C ILE A 401 3.18 -20.58 -1.04
N ALA A 402 4.22 -19.78 -0.82
CA ALA A 402 5.46 -19.86 -1.59
C ALA A 402 6.08 -21.26 -1.47
N VAL A 403 6.32 -21.90 -2.62
CA VAL A 403 6.94 -23.22 -2.69
C VAL A 403 8.39 -23.05 -3.12
N HIS A 404 9.32 -23.24 -2.19
CA HIS A 404 10.74 -23.29 -2.48
C HIS A 404 11.09 -24.60 -3.21
N LYS A 405 10.79 -24.66 -4.51
CA LYS A 405 11.25 -25.73 -5.41
C LYS A 405 12.77 -25.63 -5.54
N VAL A 406 13.49 -26.41 -4.72
CA VAL A 406 14.93 -26.60 -4.85
C VAL A 406 15.20 -27.31 -6.19
N THR A 407 15.86 -26.61 -7.12
CA THR A 407 16.20 -27.17 -8.44
C THR A 407 17.51 -27.95 -8.36
N LEU A 408 17.67 -28.99 -9.20
CA LEU A 408 18.94 -29.72 -9.31
C LEU A 408 20.10 -28.76 -9.62
N GLY A 409 19.88 -27.77 -10.49
CA GLY A 409 20.85 -26.73 -10.81
C GLY A 409 21.28 -25.92 -9.57
N SER A 410 20.34 -25.49 -8.73
CA SER A 410 20.67 -24.76 -7.49
C SER A 410 21.38 -25.62 -6.44
N VAL A 411 21.06 -26.92 -6.32
CA VAL A 411 21.80 -27.85 -5.45
C VAL A 411 23.23 -28.02 -5.96
N LEU A 412 23.38 -28.20 -7.27
CA LEU A 412 24.68 -28.40 -7.92
C LEU A 412 25.55 -27.12 -7.85
N GLU A 413 24.99 -25.94 -8.09
CA GLU A 413 25.67 -24.65 -7.91
C GLU A 413 26.13 -24.48 -6.46
N THR A 414 25.26 -24.76 -5.49
CA THR A 414 25.59 -24.68 -4.05
C THR A 414 26.69 -25.68 -3.69
N ALA A 415 26.59 -26.93 -4.14
CA ALA A 415 27.59 -27.97 -3.90
C ALA A 415 28.96 -27.64 -4.53
N ILE A 416 28.98 -27.08 -5.75
CA ILE A 416 30.22 -26.72 -6.45
C ILE A 416 30.88 -25.47 -5.84
N THR A 417 30.09 -24.47 -5.43
CA THR A 417 30.62 -23.18 -4.96
C THR A 417 30.92 -23.14 -3.46
N SER A 418 30.22 -23.95 -2.66
CA SER A 418 30.24 -23.85 -1.19
C SER A 418 30.86 -25.05 -0.48
N LEU A 419 30.97 -26.22 -1.13
CA LEU A 419 31.61 -27.41 -0.57
C LEU A 419 33.02 -27.62 -1.14
N GLY A 420 33.94 -28.10 -0.31
CA GLY A 420 35.26 -28.54 -0.74
C GLY A 420 35.21 -29.81 -1.60
N PRO A 421 36.27 -30.15 -2.36
CA PRO A 421 36.29 -31.35 -3.23
C PRO A 421 35.98 -32.66 -2.50
N ASP A 422 36.44 -32.80 -1.24
CA ASP A 422 36.21 -33.99 -0.42
C ASP A 422 34.76 -34.10 0.06
N GLU A 423 34.14 -32.97 0.42
CA GLU A 423 32.72 -32.87 0.79
C GLU A 423 31.80 -33.13 -0.43
N GLN A 424 32.19 -32.67 -1.62
CA GLN A 424 31.49 -33.01 -2.88
C GLN A 424 31.55 -34.52 -3.16
N VAL A 425 32.69 -35.15 -2.90
CA VAL A 425 32.88 -36.61 -2.97
C VAL A 425 31.99 -37.36 -1.97
N GLU A 426 31.89 -36.87 -0.73
CA GLU A 426 31.04 -37.46 0.30
C GLU A 426 29.54 -37.30 -0.02
N LEU A 427 29.14 -36.14 -0.57
CA LEU A 427 27.79 -35.89 -1.06
C LEU A 427 27.40 -36.89 -2.16
N VAL A 428 28.28 -37.15 -3.13
CA VAL A 428 28.03 -38.12 -4.21
C VAL A 428 27.88 -39.54 -3.67
N LYS A 429 28.76 -39.98 -2.75
CA LYS A 429 28.66 -41.29 -2.08
C LYS A 429 27.34 -41.44 -1.30
N SER A 430 26.97 -40.41 -0.55
CA SER A 430 25.75 -40.39 0.27
C SER A 430 24.49 -40.41 -0.59
N MET A 431 24.46 -39.63 -1.69
CA MET A 431 23.35 -39.60 -2.63
C MET A 431 23.19 -40.93 -3.38
N ALA A 432 24.31 -41.57 -3.77
CA ALA A 432 24.27 -42.90 -4.38
C ALA A 432 23.63 -43.94 -3.45
N ARG A 433 24.10 -44.02 -2.19
CA ARG A 433 23.51 -44.91 -1.16
C ARG A 433 22.02 -44.64 -0.94
N TYR A 434 21.61 -43.37 -0.88
CA TYR A 434 20.20 -42.98 -0.74
C TYR A 434 19.33 -43.50 -1.89
N LEU A 435 19.78 -43.34 -3.15
CA LEU A 435 19.08 -43.85 -4.33
C LEU A 435 19.06 -45.38 -4.42
N GLY A 436 20.12 -46.04 -3.96
CA GLY A 436 20.19 -47.49 -3.80
C GLY A 436 19.14 -48.03 -2.82
N ASN A 437 19.01 -47.39 -1.64
CA ASN A 437 17.99 -47.73 -0.64
C ASN A 437 16.54 -47.54 -1.14
N GLN A 438 16.33 -46.72 -2.18
CA GLN A 438 15.04 -46.55 -2.84
C GLN A 438 14.81 -47.53 -4.00
N GLY A 439 15.78 -48.41 -4.31
CA GLY A 439 15.72 -49.34 -5.45
C GLY A 439 15.84 -48.66 -6.82
N VAL A 440 16.22 -47.37 -6.87
CA VAL A 440 16.38 -46.60 -8.12
C VAL A 440 17.68 -46.96 -8.84
N VAL A 441 18.68 -47.42 -8.09
CA VAL A 441 20.05 -47.66 -8.54
C VAL A 441 20.49 -49.07 -8.09
N PRO A 442 21.06 -49.90 -8.98
CA PRO A 442 21.47 -51.26 -8.63
C PRO A 442 22.69 -51.27 -7.70
N GLU A 443 22.81 -52.30 -6.85
CA GLU A 443 23.92 -52.45 -5.89
C GLU A 443 25.31 -52.44 -6.57
N THR A 444 25.41 -52.96 -7.80
CA THR A 444 26.64 -52.93 -8.59
C THR A 444 27.17 -51.52 -8.88
N PHE A 445 26.29 -50.51 -8.93
CA PHE A 445 26.66 -49.10 -9.06
C PHE A 445 27.18 -48.54 -7.73
N LEU A 446 26.58 -48.90 -6.60
CA LEU A 446 27.05 -48.49 -5.26
C LEU A 446 28.48 -48.99 -5.03
N ASP A 447 28.70 -50.28 -5.29
CA ASP A 447 30.01 -50.94 -5.22
C ASP A 447 31.06 -50.25 -6.11
N CYS A 448 30.65 -49.79 -7.29
CA CYS A 448 31.52 -49.05 -8.23
C CYS A 448 31.87 -47.65 -7.68
N VAL A 449 30.88 -46.90 -7.20
CA VAL A 449 31.05 -45.56 -6.63
C VAL A 449 31.98 -45.60 -5.41
N GLU A 450 31.81 -46.57 -4.51
CA GLU A 450 32.68 -46.71 -3.34
C GLU A 450 34.12 -47.09 -3.73
N LYS A 451 34.31 -48.09 -4.59
CA LYS A 451 35.65 -48.56 -4.98
C LYS A 451 36.43 -47.53 -5.82
N THR A 452 35.76 -46.76 -6.67
CA THR A 452 36.41 -45.79 -7.57
C THR A 452 36.74 -44.48 -6.84
N ILE A 453 35.83 -43.95 -6.01
CA ILE A 453 36.02 -42.64 -5.36
C ILE A 453 36.88 -42.74 -4.07
N VAL A 454 37.21 -43.94 -3.58
CA VAL A 454 38.21 -44.13 -2.50
C VAL A 454 39.66 -44.13 -3.03
N LYS A 455 39.89 -44.26 -4.34
CA LYS A 455 41.23 -44.16 -4.93
C LYS A 455 41.64 -42.72 -5.24
N ARG A 456 42.10 -42.00 -4.22
CA ARG A 456 43.05 -40.89 -4.42
C ARG A 456 44.02 -40.77 -3.25
#